data_AF-A0A9Q9F8K9-F1
#
_entry.id   AF-A0A9Q9F8K9-F1
#
_cell.length_a   1.000
_cell.length_b   1.000
_cell.length_c   1.000
_cell.angle_alpha   90.00
_cell.angle_beta   90.00
_cell.angle_gamma   90.00
#
_symmetry.space_group_name_H-M   'P 1'
#
loop_
_entity.id
_entity.type
_entity.pdbx_description
1 polymer ?
#
loop_
_entity_poly.entity_id
_entity_poly.type
_entity_poly.pdbx_seq_one_letter_code
_entity_poly.pdbx_strand_id
1 'polypeptide(L)'
;MLDNVRTYLRIKPQAVPEDITISGDSMIVDGNKFSFDRIFRGSTQQEVFQEISKSLLVECMQGYNCTLFAYGQTGSGKTYTIQGNAHNIGIVQRSLGLLHRNTDLKISLSFVEIYNEMMLDLFDPEANLSIREDPLCGVVVDNLSTVESDSYEKSMEMYSRGIRTRRTSSTCMNKESSRSHSIFIVYLKSSGGVMSKSSRLCFVDLAGSERLREREIEETKMKEAANINRSLLCLGKVINKLSNGEDGHIGYRESKLTFLLKDSLGGNCKLTVIGNVSLESRSDTVNTMNFLQRSKMIRNLAVVNSDVNGELEEVKSKLKALDSENQSLKARIALMDTQMQEESKVLPSYHYDVKRMKDAIDDVMNTLLELEAVTRKMPSAEFDKSRKLLLNIHECFASMHGSEREGEESSMKRKRMGEREE
;
A
#
# COMPACT_ATOMS: atom_id res chain seq x y z
N MET A 1 27.94 -5.12 -16.97
CA MET A 1 28.71 -5.40 -15.74
C MET A 1 27.70 -5.54 -14.62
N LEU A 2 27.78 -6.59 -13.80
CA LEU A 2 26.98 -6.69 -12.57
C LEU A 2 27.39 -5.51 -11.68
N ASP A 3 26.45 -4.63 -11.37
CA ASP A 3 26.74 -3.41 -10.62
C ASP A 3 26.82 -3.77 -9.14
N ASN A 4 28.01 -3.66 -8.57
CA ASN A 4 28.28 -4.02 -7.18
C ASN A 4 27.71 -2.96 -6.23
N VAL A 5 27.33 -3.38 -5.03
CA VAL A 5 26.94 -2.47 -3.94
C VAL A 5 28.15 -1.70 -3.42
N ARG A 6 28.04 -0.37 -3.32
CA ARG A 6 29.08 0.47 -2.73
C ARG A 6 28.93 0.55 -1.23
N THR A 7 30.04 0.42 -0.52
CA THR A 7 30.09 0.35 0.93
C THR A 7 31.06 1.38 1.49
N TYR A 8 30.54 2.24 2.36
CA TYR A 8 31.30 3.26 3.06
C TYR A 8 31.23 3.01 4.56
N LEU A 9 32.33 3.25 5.28
CA LEU A 9 32.33 3.24 6.74
C LEU A 9 32.57 4.66 7.22
N ARG A 10 31.71 5.16 8.13
CA ARG A 10 31.91 6.44 8.79
C ARG A 10 32.05 6.25 10.29
N ILE A 11 33.24 6.59 10.78
CA ILE A 11 33.59 6.46 12.18
C ILE A 11 33.23 7.78 12.86
N LYS A 12 32.41 7.70 13.92
CA LYS A 12 32.10 8.84 14.78
C LYS A 12 33.41 9.45 15.31
N PRO A 13 33.55 10.79 15.37
CA PRO A 13 34.77 11.40 15.89
C PRO A 13 35.05 10.95 17.34
N GLN A 14 36.13 10.20 17.54
CA GLN A 14 36.58 9.68 18.83
C GLN A 14 38.02 9.16 18.74
N ALA A 15 38.64 8.89 19.88
CA ALA A 15 39.92 8.18 19.94
C ALA A 15 39.75 6.75 19.39
N VAL A 16 40.74 6.30 18.61
CA VAL A 16 40.78 4.92 18.12
C VAL A 16 41.43 4.06 19.19
N PRO A 17 40.76 3.00 19.69
CA PRO A 17 41.36 2.04 20.61
C PRO A 17 42.64 1.41 20.05
N GLU A 18 43.62 1.10 20.90
CA GLU A 18 44.93 0.56 20.50
C GLU A 18 44.83 -0.78 19.75
N ASP A 19 43.79 -1.56 20.04
CA ASP A 19 43.49 -2.85 19.42
C ASP A 19 42.71 -2.73 18.08
N ILE A 20 42.53 -1.51 17.57
CA ILE A 20 41.97 -1.23 16.25
C ILE A 20 43.05 -0.59 15.38
N THR A 21 43.35 -1.22 14.24
CA THR A 21 44.23 -0.62 13.22
C THR A 21 43.41 -0.18 12.03
N ILE A 22 43.58 1.07 11.61
CA ILE A 22 42.96 1.59 10.38
C ILE A 22 44.07 2.03 9.43
N SER A 23 44.09 1.45 8.23
CA SER A 23 45.08 1.72 7.19
C SER A 23 44.39 1.82 5.84
N GLY A 24 44.49 3.00 5.21
CA GLY A 24 43.70 3.32 4.01
C GLY A 24 42.21 3.11 4.25
N ASP A 25 41.57 2.38 3.34
CA ASP A 25 40.15 2.02 3.41
C ASP A 25 39.91 0.61 4.00
N SER A 26 40.86 0.14 4.82
CA SER A 26 40.74 -1.08 5.61
C SER A 26 40.83 -0.81 7.11
N MET A 27 40.07 -1.59 7.87
CA MET A 27 40.05 -1.58 9.34
C MET A 27 40.23 -3.00 9.86
N ILE A 28 41.14 -3.20 10.81
CA ILE A 28 41.41 -4.47 11.48
C ILE A 28 40.87 -4.40 12.90
N VAL A 29 39.99 -5.34 13.24
CA VAL A 29 39.40 -5.50 14.57
C VAL A 29 39.42 -6.99 14.92
N ASP A 30 39.96 -7.34 16.08
CA ASP A 30 40.07 -8.71 16.59
C ASP A 30 40.79 -9.65 15.59
N GLY A 31 41.82 -9.14 14.93
CA GLY A 31 42.58 -9.84 13.89
C GLY A 31 41.87 -9.98 12.54
N ASN A 32 40.59 -9.59 12.44
CA ASN A 32 39.82 -9.64 11.19
C ASN A 32 39.97 -8.32 10.41
N LYS A 33 40.36 -8.42 9.14
CA LYS A 33 40.48 -7.27 8.24
C LYS A 33 39.18 -7.05 7.46
N PHE A 34 38.61 -5.86 7.58
CA PHE A 34 37.46 -5.38 6.82
C PHE A 34 37.92 -4.32 5.81
N SER A 35 37.42 -4.37 4.58
CA SER A 35 37.76 -3.40 3.53
C SER A 35 36.51 -2.77 2.92
N PHE A 36 36.55 -1.45 2.72
CA PHE A 36 35.42 -0.68 2.22
C PHE A 36 35.83 0.13 1.00
N ASP A 37 34.87 0.72 0.31
CA ASP A 37 35.15 1.61 -0.82
C ASP A 37 35.67 2.97 -0.33
N ARG A 38 35.29 3.36 0.90
CA ARG A 38 36.01 4.40 1.67
C ARG A 38 35.75 4.32 3.16
N ILE A 39 36.75 4.71 3.96
CA ILE A 39 36.58 4.97 5.41
C ILE A 39 36.67 6.49 5.68
N PHE A 40 35.64 7.04 6.31
CA PHE A 40 35.59 8.42 6.78
C PHE A 40 35.95 8.51 8.27
N ARG A 41 36.99 9.29 8.58
CA ARG A 41 37.49 9.56 9.94
C ARG A 41 37.61 11.04 10.16
N GLY A 42 36.90 11.57 11.17
CA GLY A 42 36.87 13.01 11.42
C GLY A 42 36.34 13.84 10.24
N SER A 43 35.74 13.19 9.23
CA SER A 43 35.33 13.85 7.99
C SER A 43 34.09 14.69 8.19
N THR A 44 34.10 15.87 7.56
CA THR A 44 32.99 16.81 7.53
C THR A 44 31.81 16.24 6.72
N GLN A 45 30.63 16.80 6.92
CA GLN A 45 29.45 16.47 6.10
C GLN A 45 29.69 16.73 4.61
N GLN A 46 30.49 17.75 4.29
CA GLN A 46 30.80 18.13 2.92
C GLN A 46 31.70 17.10 2.23
N GLU A 47 32.75 16.62 2.90
CA GLU A 47 33.64 15.59 2.35
C GLU A 47 32.90 14.27 2.11
N VAL A 48 32.07 13.86 3.08
CA VAL A 48 31.24 12.65 2.94
C VAL A 48 30.27 12.80 1.77
N PHE A 49 29.60 13.95 1.66
CA PHE A 49 28.69 14.24 0.54
C PHE A 49 29.42 14.24 -0.81
N GLN A 50 30.57 14.92 -0.92
CA GLN A 50 31.35 15.01 -2.15
C GLN A 50 31.77 13.64 -2.65
N GLU A 51 32.09 12.71 -1.76
CA GLU A 51 32.46 11.36 -2.17
C GLU A 51 31.25 10.53 -2.61
N ILE A 52 30.20 10.49 -1.80
CA ILE A 52 29.02 9.65 -2.08
C ILE A 52 28.27 10.16 -3.33
N SER A 53 28.15 11.47 -3.48
CA SER A 53 27.40 12.09 -4.59
C SER A 53 27.98 11.85 -5.98
N LYS A 54 29.30 11.64 -6.10
CA LYS A 54 29.99 11.36 -7.37
C LYS A 54 29.37 10.19 -8.14
N SER A 55 28.90 9.18 -7.42
CA SER A 55 28.20 8.05 -8.00
C SER A 55 26.70 8.20 -7.84
N LEU A 56 26.21 8.36 -6.60
CA LEU A 56 24.80 8.33 -6.27
C LEU A 56 23.95 9.32 -7.09
N LEU A 57 24.36 10.59 -7.17
CA LEU A 57 23.56 11.62 -7.84
C LEU A 57 23.76 11.61 -9.35
N VAL A 58 24.99 11.36 -9.81
CA VAL A 58 25.30 11.28 -11.24
C VAL A 58 24.54 10.13 -11.89
N GLU A 59 24.56 8.95 -11.28
CA GLU A 59 23.84 7.78 -11.78
C GLU A 59 22.32 7.98 -11.72
N CYS A 60 21.83 8.63 -10.67
CA CYS A 60 20.41 8.93 -10.58
C CYS A 60 19.95 9.89 -11.68
N MET A 61 20.72 10.95 -11.96
CA MET A 61 20.43 11.87 -13.09
C MET A 61 20.57 11.19 -14.46
N GLN A 62 21.35 10.12 -14.57
CA GLN A 62 21.43 9.32 -15.79
C GLN A 62 20.21 8.42 -16.02
N GLY A 63 19.32 8.29 -15.03
CA GLY A 63 18.09 7.50 -15.08
C GLY A 63 18.13 6.19 -14.29
N TYR A 64 19.17 5.93 -13.49
CA TYR A 64 19.19 4.76 -12.60
C TYR A 64 18.39 5.03 -11.32
N ASN A 65 17.67 4.03 -10.84
CA ASN A 65 17.20 4.06 -9.45
C ASN A 65 18.41 3.94 -8.52
N CYS A 66 18.42 4.72 -7.45
CA CYS A 66 19.54 4.81 -6.53
C CYS A 66 19.04 4.83 -5.09
N THR A 67 19.76 4.14 -4.21
CA THR A 67 19.41 4.10 -2.78
C THR A 67 20.66 4.28 -1.94
N LEU A 68 20.58 5.15 -0.92
CA LEU A 68 21.59 5.31 0.12
C LEU A 68 21.04 4.83 1.47
N PHE A 69 21.64 3.78 2.05
CA PHE A 69 21.35 3.29 3.39
C PHE A 69 22.32 3.85 4.42
N ALA A 70 21.82 4.43 5.51
CA ALA A 70 22.58 4.61 6.73
C ALA A 70 22.25 3.49 7.72
N TYR A 71 23.26 2.71 8.13
CA TYR A 71 23.12 1.55 9.02
C TYR A 71 24.12 1.59 10.18
N GLY A 72 23.77 1.01 11.31
CA GLY A 72 24.63 0.89 12.50
C GLY A 72 23.87 1.12 13.81
N GLN A 73 24.57 1.04 14.94
CA GLN A 73 23.95 1.19 16.27
C GLN A 73 23.38 2.59 16.50
N THR A 74 22.52 2.73 17.50
CA THR A 74 22.05 4.02 17.99
C THR A 74 23.22 4.87 18.49
N GLY A 75 23.15 6.17 18.20
CA GLY A 75 24.20 7.13 18.57
C GLY A 75 25.47 7.07 17.71
N SER A 76 25.56 6.19 16.71
CA SER A 76 26.73 6.08 15.82
C SER A 76 26.81 7.17 14.73
N GLY A 77 25.71 7.89 14.48
CA GLY A 77 25.67 9.01 13.54
C GLY A 77 24.94 8.75 12.21
N LYS A 78 24.04 7.78 12.14
CA LYS A 78 23.15 7.53 10.98
C LYS A 78 22.37 8.79 10.58
N THR A 79 21.51 9.27 11.47
CA THR A 79 20.72 10.50 11.26
C THR A 79 21.60 11.73 11.06
N TYR A 80 22.75 11.82 11.75
CA TYR A 80 23.71 12.89 11.48
C TYR A 80 24.26 12.83 10.04
N THR A 81 24.47 11.64 9.47
CA THR A 81 24.95 11.50 8.09
C THR A 81 23.87 11.87 7.08
N ILE A 82 22.64 11.38 7.27
CA ILE A 82 21.52 11.61 6.36
C ILE A 82 21.00 13.05 6.46
N GLN A 83 20.66 13.50 7.67
CA GLN A 83 20.03 14.79 7.95
C GLN A 83 21.03 15.86 8.43
N GLY A 84 22.03 15.48 9.22
CA GLY A 84 22.94 16.46 9.84
C GLY A 84 22.29 17.24 10.98
N ASN A 85 22.77 18.46 11.19
CA ASN A 85 22.25 19.38 12.21
C ASN A 85 22.16 20.82 11.66
N ALA A 86 21.71 21.76 12.49
CA ALA A 86 21.51 23.16 12.10
C ALA A 86 22.77 23.85 11.53
N HIS A 87 23.96 23.42 11.95
CA HIS A 87 25.24 24.02 11.54
C HIS A 87 25.89 23.24 10.39
N ASN A 88 25.56 21.95 10.28
CA ASN A 88 26.22 21.00 9.40
C ASN A 88 25.16 20.11 8.76
N ILE A 89 24.56 20.58 7.67
CA ILE A 89 23.53 19.86 6.91
C ILE A 89 24.06 18.55 6.32
N GLY A 90 23.20 17.54 6.29
CA GLY A 90 23.50 16.19 5.81
C GLY A 90 23.41 16.01 4.31
N ILE A 91 23.49 14.73 3.91
CA ILE A 91 23.51 14.33 2.51
C ILE A 91 22.20 14.70 1.81
N VAL A 92 21.04 14.60 2.48
CA VAL A 92 19.74 14.88 1.84
C VAL A 92 19.67 16.32 1.35
N GLN A 93 19.92 17.28 2.24
CA GLN A 93 19.83 18.70 1.90
C GLN A 93 20.84 19.09 0.82
N ARG A 94 22.08 18.59 0.92
CA ARG A 94 23.12 18.85 -0.08
C ARG A 94 22.76 18.26 -1.44
N SER A 95 22.13 17.08 -1.45
CA SER A 95 21.66 16.44 -2.67
C SER A 95 20.55 17.25 -3.35
N LEU A 96 19.54 17.68 -2.58
CA LEU A 96 18.48 18.54 -3.10
C LEU A 96 19.05 19.83 -3.70
N GLY A 97 20.01 20.47 -3.04
CA GLY A 97 20.67 21.66 -3.53
C GLY A 97 21.47 21.44 -4.82
N LEU A 98 22.02 20.24 -5.06
CA LEU A 98 22.68 19.92 -6.33
C LEU A 98 21.66 19.60 -7.43
N LEU A 99 20.61 18.84 -7.10
CA LEU A 99 19.59 18.41 -8.06
C LEU A 99 18.81 19.61 -8.62
N HIS A 100 18.41 20.57 -7.78
CA HIS A 100 17.70 21.78 -8.20
C HIS A 100 18.55 22.76 -9.02
N ARG A 101 19.87 22.58 -9.11
CA ARG A 101 20.71 23.36 -10.05
C ARG A 101 20.56 22.88 -11.49
N ASN A 102 20.01 21.68 -11.69
CA ASN A 102 19.75 21.14 -13.02
C ASN A 102 18.31 21.46 -13.42
N THR A 103 18.14 22.46 -14.27
CA THR A 103 16.84 22.99 -14.69
C THR A 103 16.04 22.02 -15.57
N ASP A 104 16.68 20.98 -16.11
CA ASP A 104 16.02 19.98 -16.97
C ASP A 104 15.31 18.88 -16.16
N LEU A 105 15.48 18.89 -14.83
CA LEU A 105 14.91 17.91 -13.91
C LEU A 105 13.62 18.45 -13.29
N LYS A 106 12.54 17.70 -13.46
CA LYS A 106 11.35 17.81 -12.62
C LYS A 106 11.56 16.93 -11.38
N ILE A 107 11.31 17.51 -10.21
CA ILE A 107 11.55 16.87 -8.92
C ILE A 107 10.23 16.71 -8.18
N SER A 108 9.98 15.51 -7.67
CA SER A 108 8.85 15.24 -6.77
C SER A 108 9.35 14.50 -5.53
N LEU A 109 8.66 14.66 -4.41
CA LEU A 109 9.11 14.18 -3.10
C LEU A 109 8.04 13.31 -2.45
N SER A 110 8.46 12.24 -1.78
CA SER A 110 7.66 11.51 -0.80
C SER A 110 8.49 11.25 0.45
N PHE A 111 7.84 11.07 1.60
CA PHE A 111 8.54 10.77 2.83
C PHE A 111 7.72 9.82 3.70
N VAL A 112 8.24 8.62 3.92
CA VAL A 112 7.56 7.57 4.70
C VAL A 112 8.39 7.19 5.91
N GLU A 113 7.71 6.93 7.01
CA GLU A 113 8.27 6.34 8.21
C GLU A 113 7.71 4.94 8.42
N ILE A 114 8.56 3.98 8.79
CA ILE A 114 8.16 2.63 9.20
C ILE A 114 8.50 2.46 10.67
N TYR A 115 7.48 2.19 11.48
CA TYR A 115 7.62 1.93 12.91
C TYR A 115 6.66 0.84 13.33
N ASN A 116 7.18 -0.15 14.05
CA ASN A 116 6.38 -1.27 14.54
C ASN A 116 5.56 -1.95 13.41
N GLU A 117 6.18 -2.14 12.22
CA GLU A 117 5.55 -2.66 11.00
C GLU A 117 4.34 -1.85 10.46
N MET A 118 4.11 -0.65 10.99
CA MET A 118 3.16 0.32 10.46
C MET A 118 3.90 1.37 9.63
N MET A 119 3.28 1.79 8.53
CA MET A 119 3.79 2.87 7.69
C MET A 119 3.02 4.14 7.97
N LEU A 120 3.72 5.26 8.02
CA LEU A 120 3.17 6.60 8.18
C LEU A 120 3.70 7.49 7.07
N ASP A 121 2.82 8.15 6.35
CA ASP A 121 3.20 9.24 5.45
C ASP A 121 3.52 10.49 6.28
N LEU A 122 4.74 11.00 6.14
CA LEU A 122 5.21 12.16 6.90
C LEU A 122 4.73 13.49 6.29
N PHE A 123 4.12 13.46 5.11
CA PHE A 123 3.46 14.60 4.48
C PHE A 123 1.95 14.61 4.67
N ASP A 124 1.33 13.45 4.89
CA ASP A 124 -0.09 13.28 5.22
C ASP A 124 -0.30 12.14 6.25
N PRO A 125 -0.22 12.44 7.56
CA PRO A 125 -0.32 11.43 8.61
C PRO A 125 -1.64 10.65 8.66
N GLU A 126 -2.69 11.13 7.98
CA GLU A 126 -4.01 10.50 7.95
C GLU A 126 -4.14 9.47 6.81
N ALA A 127 -3.18 9.45 5.87
CA ALA A 127 -3.19 8.55 4.73
C ALA A 127 -3.06 7.08 5.15
N ASN A 128 -3.93 6.22 4.59
CA ASN A 128 -3.84 4.78 4.78
C ASN A 128 -2.98 4.14 3.68
N LEU A 129 -1.75 3.78 4.03
CA LEU A 129 -0.75 3.29 3.09
C LEU A 129 -0.77 1.76 2.93
N SER A 130 -0.59 1.30 1.69
CA SER A 130 -0.39 -0.13 1.40
C SER A 130 0.78 -0.33 0.43
N ILE A 131 1.53 -1.42 0.59
CA ILE A 131 2.66 -1.76 -0.30
C ILE A 131 2.20 -2.85 -1.26
N ARG A 132 2.44 -2.67 -2.55
CA ARG A 132 2.23 -3.70 -3.58
C ARG A 132 3.38 -3.77 -4.57
N GLU A 133 3.39 -4.83 -5.36
CA GLU A 133 4.29 -4.97 -6.50
C GLU A 133 3.54 -4.61 -7.77
N ASP A 134 4.10 -3.69 -8.54
CA ASP A 134 3.67 -3.30 -9.86
C ASP A 134 4.55 -4.00 -10.91
N PRO A 135 3.97 -4.67 -11.93
CA PRO A 135 4.75 -5.36 -12.96
C PRO A 135 5.73 -4.47 -13.72
N LEU A 136 5.44 -3.17 -13.83
CA LEU A 136 6.25 -2.21 -14.58
C LEU A 136 7.12 -1.36 -13.64
N CYS A 137 6.58 -0.94 -12.50
CA CYS A 137 7.23 0.03 -11.62
C CYS A 137 8.00 -0.61 -10.44
N GLY A 138 7.92 -1.93 -10.26
CA GLY A 138 8.52 -2.60 -9.10
C GLY A 138 7.68 -2.37 -7.84
N VAL A 139 8.33 -2.15 -6.69
CA VAL A 139 7.58 -1.94 -5.44
C VAL A 139 7.05 -0.51 -5.34
N VAL A 140 5.73 -0.39 -5.17
CA VAL A 140 5.02 0.88 -5.02
C VAL A 140 4.23 0.92 -3.71
N VAL A 141 4.06 2.14 -3.18
CA VAL A 141 3.25 2.39 -2.00
C VAL A 141 2.02 3.17 -2.44
N ASP A 142 0.85 2.54 -2.38
CA ASP A 142 -0.40 3.20 -2.70
C ASP A 142 -0.73 4.22 -1.60
N ASN A 143 -1.36 5.32 -2.02
CA ASN A 143 -1.74 6.47 -1.19
C ASN A 143 -0.57 7.22 -0.54
N LEU A 144 0.68 6.97 -0.93
CA LEU A 144 1.81 7.76 -0.47
C LEU A 144 1.82 9.12 -1.18
N SER A 145 1.77 10.20 -0.39
CA SER A 145 1.79 11.57 -0.90
C SER A 145 3.04 11.83 -1.73
N THR A 146 2.83 12.37 -2.93
CA THR A 146 3.89 12.81 -3.82
C THR A 146 3.72 14.29 -4.09
N VAL A 147 4.70 15.10 -3.68
CA VAL A 147 4.63 16.56 -3.79
C VAL A 147 5.66 17.05 -4.79
N GLU A 148 5.22 17.75 -5.83
CA GLU A 148 6.13 18.39 -6.79
C GLU A 148 6.88 19.55 -6.15
N SER A 149 8.17 19.63 -6.44
CA SER A 149 9.06 20.68 -5.94
C SER A 149 9.78 21.34 -7.11
N ASP A 150 9.56 22.63 -7.28
CA ASP A 150 10.14 23.49 -8.34
C ASP A 150 11.41 24.22 -7.90
N SER A 151 11.74 24.17 -6.61
CA SER A 151 12.83 24.90 -6.01
C SER A 151 13.44 24.14 -4.83
N TYR A 152 14.68 24.49 -4.50
CA TYR A 152 15.39 23.97 -3.34
C TYR A 152 14.67 24.35 -2.04
N GLU A 153 14.16 25.58 -1.95
CA GLU A 153 13.46 26.13 -0.81
C GLU A 153 12.19 25.32 -0.50
N LYS A 154 11.38 25.02 -1.52
CA LYS A 154 10.18 24.18 -1.38
C LYS A 154 10.53 22.75 -0.97
N SER A 155 11.59 22.16 -1.52
CA SER A 155 12.05 20.84 -1.09
C SER A 155 12.50 20.83 0.36
N MET A 156 13.20 21.87 0.79
CA MET A 156 13.67 22.02 2.16
C MET A 156 12.54 22.27 3.16
N GLU A 157 11.51 23.02 2.77
CA GLU A 157 10.28 23.19 3.54
C GLU A 157 9.59 21.84 3.76
N MET A 158 9.35 21.10 2.67
CA MET A 158 8.70 19.79 2.71
C MET A 158 9.50 18.78 3.54
N TYR A 159 10.82 18.71 3.34
CA TYR A 159 11.69 17.85 4.12
C TYR A 159 11.66 18.21 5.61
N SER A 160 11.74 19.51 5.94
CA SER A 160 11.66 19.99 7.33
C SER A 160 10.30 19.69 7.97
N ARG A 161 9.22 19.81 7.21
CA ARG A 161 7.87 19.44 7.64
C ARG A 161 7.81 17.95 8.00
N GLY A 162 8.27 17.07 7.11
CA GLY A 162 8.30 15.63 7.38
C GLY A 162 9.15 15.25 8.60
N ILE A 163 10.30 15.91 8.80
CA ILE A 163 11.10 15.73 10.02
C ILE A 163 10.36 16.18 11.28
N ARG A 164 9.59 17.28 11.23
CA ARG A 164 8.77 17.73 12.36
C ARG A 164 7.66 16.72 12.65
N THR A 165 6.95 16.25 11.62
CA THR A 165 5.93 15.20 11.73
C THR A 165 6.50 13.93 12.37
N ARG A 166 7.70 13.51 11.95
CA ARG A 166 8.42 12.37 12.54
C ARG A 166 8.72 12.60 14.03
N ARG A 167 9.12 13.81 14.42
CA ARG A 167 9.39 14.13 15.84
C ARG A 167 8.12 14.17 16.67
N THR A 168 7.04 14.73 16.15
CA THR A 168 5.75 14.77 16.86
C THR A 168 5.15 13.38 16.98
N SER A 169 5.22 12.53 15.94
CA SER A 169 4.80 11.12 16.02
C SER A 169 5.61 10.37 17.07
N SER A 170 6.92 10.62 17.12
CA SER A 170 7.81 10.15 18.18
C SER A 170 7.35 10.56 19.58
N THR A 171 7.07 11.84 19.83
CA THR A 171 6.64 12.29 21.17
C THR A 171 5.24 11.80 21.55
N CYS A 172 4.29 11.78 20.61
CA CYS A 172 2.91 11.37 20.88
C CYS A 172 2.80 9.87 21.17
N MET A 173 3.70 9.05 20.62
CA MET A 173 3.70 7.58 20.80
C MET A 173 4.79 7.08 21.76
N ASN A 174 5.46 7.97 22.51
CA ASN A 174 6.66 7.65 23.32
C ASN A 174 7.75 6.89 22.54
N LYS A 175 7.83 7.18 21.24
CA LYS A 175 8.68 6.52 20.26
C LYS A 175 9.99 7.29 20.12
N GLU A 176 11.10 6.58 20.24
CA GLU A 176 12.42 7.13 20.02
C GLU A 176 12.77 7.09 18.52
N SER A 177 13.40 8.13 17.97
CA SER A 177 13.81 8.15 16.54
C SER A 177 14.81 7.04 16.18
N SER A 178 15.51 6.48 17.19
CA SER A 178 16.34 5.27 17.07
C SER A 178 15.56 4.00 16.74
N ARG A 179 14.23 4.03 16.89
CA ARG A 179 13.34 2.86 16.78
C ARG A 179 12.50 2.85 15.51
N SER A 180 12.62 3.85 14.65
CA SER A 180 11.91 3.89 13.37
C SER A 180 12.86 4.04 12.19
N HIS A 181 12.43 3.52 11.06
CA HIS A 181 13.10 3.70 9.78
C HIS A 181 12.43 4.85 9.04
N SER A 182 13.19 5.75 8.45
CA SER A 182 12.64 6.80 7.60
C SER A 182 13.25 6.74 6.21
N ILE A 183 12.39 6.87 5.19
CA ILE A 183 12.77 6.76 3.79
C ILE A 183 12.26 8.01 3.09
N PHE A 184 13.18 8.91 2.77
CA PHE A 184 12.90 10.09 1.97
C PHE A 184 13.18 9.77 0.50
N ILE A 185 12.18 9.95 -0.35
CA ILE A 185 12.20 9.56 -1.76
C ILE A 185 12.16 10.81 -2.61
N VAL A 186 13.13 10.94 -3.52
CA VAL A 186 13.20 11.99 -4.52
C VAL A 186 13.01 11.35 -5.89
N TYR A 187 11.93 11.70 -6.58
CA TYR A 187 11.68 11.29 -7.95
C TYR A 187 12.26 12.33 -8.89
N LEU A 188 13.04 11.89 -9.87
CA LEU A 188 13.60 12.73 -10.91
C LEU A 188 12.98 12.35 -12.25
N LYS A 189 12.51 13.34 -13.00
CA LYS A 189 12.10 13.17 -14.39
C LYS A 189 12.80 14.21 -15.25
N SER A 190 13.68 13.77 -16.15
CA SER A 190 14.33 14.65 -17.11
C SER A 190 13.42 14.85 -18.32
N SER A 191 13.20 16.11 -18.69
CA SER A 191 12.31 16.51 -19.80
C SER A 191 13.05 16.78 -21.11
N GLY A 192 14.37 16.56 -21.17
CA GLY A 192 15.21 16.98 -22.29
C GLY A 192 15.32 15.94 -23.41
N GLY A 193 14.64 16.18 -24.53
CA GLY A 193 14.87 15.48 -25.81
C GLY A 193 13.87 14.36 -26.16
N VAL A 194 14.22 13.55 -27.18
CA VAL A 194 13.41 12.43 -27.72
C VAL A 194 13.23 11.29 -26.71
N MET A 195 14.13 11.19 -25.72
CA MET A 195 14.09 10.18 -24.66
C MET A 195 13.90 10.86 -23.31
N SER A 196 12.78 10.59 -22.65
CA SER A 196 12.57 10.99 -21.26
C SER A 196 13.22 9.98 -20.33
N LYS A 197 13.82 10.45 -19.24
CA LYS A 197 14.44 9.59 -18.22
C LYS A 197 13.75 9.82 -16.89
N SER A 198 13.52 8.72 -16.18
CA SER A 198 12.95 8.76 -14.84
C SER A 198 13.85 8.00 -13.88
N SER A 199 13.91 8.43 -12.63
CA SER A 199 14.64 7.70 -11.60
C SER A 199 14.11 8.02 -10.21
N ARG A 200 14.39 7.11 -9.29
CA ARG A 200 14.08 7.26 -7.88
C ARG A 200 15.36 7.27 -7.06
N LEU A 201 15.55 8.31 -6.25
CA LEU A 201 16.61 8.41 -5.26
C LEU A 201 16.04 8.26 -3.84
N CYS A 202 16.41 7.19 -3.16
CA CYS A 202 15.96 6.91 -1.79
C CYS A 202 17.08 7.19 -0.79
N PHE A 203 16.80 8.03 0.21
CA PHE A 203 17.64 8.22 1.40
C PHE A 203 17.00 7.50 2.58
N VAL A 204 17.69 6.49 3.11
CA VAL A 204 17.17 5.64 4.17
C VAL A 204 17.98 5.84 5.44
N ASP A 205 17.31 6.32 6.48
CA ASP A 205 17.82 6.38 7.86
C ASP A 205 17.18 5.25 8.65
N LEU A 206 17.93 4.17 8.86
CA LEU A 206 17.43 2.99 9.56
C LEU A 206 17.45 3.19 11.08
N ALA A 207 16.64 2.39 11.78
CA ALA A 207 16.71 2.24 13.23
C ALA A 207 18.09 1.72 13.71
N GLY A 208 18.35 1.81 15.00
CA GLY A 208 19.52 1.22 15.66
C GLY A 208 19.60 -0.29 15.44
N SER A 209 20.79 -0.80 15.10
CA SER A 209 21.04 -2.24 14.90
C SER A 209 21.34 -3.01 16.17
N GLU A 210 21.50 -2.32 17.30
CA GLU A 210 21.79 -2.94 18.59
C GLU A 210 20.62 -3.80 19.08
N ARG A 211 20.95 -4.88 19.80
CA ARG A 211 19.95 -5.70 20.46
C ARG A 211 19.55 -5.01 21.76
N LEU A 212 18.25 -4.84 21.96
CA LEU A 212 17.71 -4.40 23.25
C LEU A 212 18.04 -5.46 24.30
N ARG A 213 18.72 -5.06 25.38
CA ARG A 213 19.05 -5.95 26.49
C ARG A 213 17.77 -6.22 27.30
N GLU A 214 17.56 -7.47 27.68
CA GLU A 214 16.35 -7.96 28.36
C GLU A 214 15.97 -7.22 29.66
N ARG A 215 16.91 -6.48 30.27
CA ARG A 215 16.71 -5.82 31.58
C ARG A 215 15.89 -4.52 31.55
N GLU A 216 15.53 -3.99 30.39
CA GLU A 216 14.89 -2.66 30.26
C GLU A 216 13.42 -2.72 29.79
N ILE A 217 12.82 -3.91 29.72
CA ILE A 217 11.61 -4.10 28.92
C ILE A 217 10.40 -4.53 29.76
N GLU A 218 9.49 -3.59 30.01
CA GLU A 218 8.09 -3.88 30.40
C GLU A 218 7.35 -4.60 29.25
N GLU A 219 6.35 -5.44 29.53
CA GLU A 219 5.66 -6.29 28.53
C GLU A 219 5.19 -5.55 27.26
N THR A 220 4.76 -4.29 27.36
CA THR A 220 4.33 -3.47 26.20
C THR A 220 5.51 -3.04 25.32
N LYS A 221 6.67 -2.73 25.93
CA LYS A 221 7.91 -2.44 25.23
C LYS A 221 8.53 -3.70 24.61
N MET A 222 8.18 -4.91 25.07
CA MET A 222 8.69 -6.17 24.51
C MET A 222 8.19 -6.43 23.10
N LYS A 223 6.91 -6.16 22.81
CA LYS A 223 6.35 -6.31 21.45
C LYS A 223 6.94 -5.29 20.48
N GLU A 224 7.10 -4.04 20.92
CA GLU A 224 7.75 -2.98 20.15
C GLU A 224 9.22 -3.33 19.87
N ALA A 225 9.97 -3.69 20.90
CA ALA A 225 11.35 -4.16 20.82
C ALA A 225 11.49 -5.34 19.86
N ALA A 226 10.59 -6.31 19.94
CA ALA A 226 10.57 -7.47 19.05
C ALA A 226 10.33 -7.06 17.59
N ASN A 227 9.42 -6.12 17.33
CA ASN A 227 9.09 -5.69 15.96
C ASN A 227 10.14 -4.76 15.32
N ILE A 228 10.81 -3.91 16.10
CA ILE A 228 11.96 -3.12 15.60
C ILE A 228 13.07 -4.08 15.18
N ASN A 229 13.41 -5.02 16.07
CA ASN A 229 14.38 -6.06 15.77
C ASN A 229 13.91 -6.95 14.62
N ARG A 230 12.61 -7.19 14.46
CA ARG A 230 12.05 -7.98 13.34
C ARG A 230 12.39 -7.34 12.00
N SER A 231 12.16 -6.04 11.83
CA SER A 231 12.46 -5.36 10.55
C SER A 231 13.94 -5.46 10.15
N LEU A 232 14.88 -5.23 11.09
CA LEU A 232 16.32 -5.35 10.85
C LEU A 232 16.80 -6.80 10.77
N LEU A 233 16.15 -7.73 11.48
CA LEU A 233 16.41 -9.16 11.37
C LEU A 233 16.01 -9.68 9.99
N CYS A 234 14.82 -9.32 9.50
CA CYS A 234 14.37 -9.64 8.15
C CYS A 234 15.32 -9.03 7.11
N LEU A 235 15.75 -7.77 7.30
CA LEU A 235 16.76 -7.15 6.44
C LEU A 235 18.07 -7.94 6.43
N GLY A 236 18.56 -8.34 7.60
CA GLY A 236 19.76 -9.17 7.73
C GLY A 236 19.63 -10.54 7.04
N LYS A 237 18.47 -11.21 7.17
CA LYS A 237 18.17 -12.47 6.46
C LYS A 237 18.19 -12.29 4.95
N VAL A 238 17.53 -11.25 4.43
CA VAL A 238 17.50 -10.94 3.00
C VAL A 238 18.91 -10.69 2.47
N ILE A 239 19.70 -9.88 3.16
CA ILE A 239 21.09 -9.58 2.78
C ILE A 239 21.95 -10.84 2.81
N ASN A 240 21.86 -11.66 3.86
CA ASN A 240 22.62 -12.91 3.95
C ASN A 240 22.30 -13.85 2.78
N LYS A 241 21.01 -14.04 2.48
CA LYS A 241 20.56 -14.92 1.41
C LYS A 241 21.05 -14.42 0.04
N LEU A 242 20.91 -13.12 -0.21
CA LEU A 242 21.41 -12.47 -1.43
C LEU A 242 22.93 -12.55 -1.56
N SER A 243 23.67 -12.34 -0.45
CA SER A 243 25.13 -12.34 -0.46
C SER A 243 25.72 -13.72 -0.73
N ASN A 244 25.03 -14.78 -0.32
CA ASN A 244 25.46 -16.16 -0.55
C ASN A 244 25.12 -16.64 -1.98
N GLY A 245 24.33 -15.87 -2.73
CA GLY A 245 23.80 -16.30 -4.02
C GLY A 245 22.91 -17.54 -3.89
N GLU A 246 22.25 -17.71 -2.75
CA GLU A 246 21.37 -18.85 -2.51
C GLU A 246 20.14 -18.76 -3.41
N ASP A 247 19.97 -19.77 -4.25
CA ASP A 247 18.78 -19.91 -5.08
C ASP A 247 17.52 -20.13 -4.22
N GLY A 248 16.39 -19.61 -4.71
CA GLY A 248 15.07 -19.81 -4.12
C GLY A 248 14.43 -18.56 -3.54
N HIS A 249 13.31 -18.75 -2.84
CA HIS A 249 12.46 -17.64 -2.41
C HIS A 249 13.14 -16.72 -1.39
N ILE A 250 13.18 -15.42 -1.66
CA ILE A 250 13.64 -14.39 -0.71
C ILE A 250 12.42 -13.76 -0.03
N GLY A 251 12.38 -13.83 1.30
CA GLY A 251 11.26 -13.38 2.13
C GLY A 251 11.13 -11.86 2.28
N TYR A 252 11.14 -11.09 1.18
CA TYR A 252 10.99 -9.63 1.23
C TYR A 252 9.71 -9.18 1.94
N ARG A 253 8.65 -9.99 1.90
CA ARG A 253 7.33 -9.68 2.48
C ARG A 253 7.26 -9.89 4.01
N GLU A 254 8.31 -10.43 4.63
CA GLU A 254 8.33 -10.68 6.07
C GLU A 254 8.32 -9.40 6.93
N SER A 255 8.77 -8.27 6.36
CA SER A 255 8.68 -6.93 6.95
C SER A 255 8.33 -5.88 5.90
N LYS A 256 7.65 -4.80 6.30
CA LYS A 256 7.36 -3.65 5.43
C LYS A 256 8.63 -2.99 4.91
N LEU A 257 9.68 -2.95 5.74
CA LEU A 257 10.98 -2.40 5.38
C LEU A 257 11.62 -3.18 4.22
N THR A 258 11.76 -4.50 4.36
CA THR A 258 12.33 -5.35 3.31
C THR A 258 11.47 -5.38 2.06
N PHE A 259 10.14 -5.23 2.21
CA PHE A 259 9.26 -5.20 1.06
C PHE A 259 9.46 -3.91 0.27
N LEU A 260 9.45 -2.76 0.93
CA LEU A 260 9.68 -1.46 0.31
C LEU A 260 11.08 -1.35 -0.33
N LEU A 261 12.07 -2.02 0.26
CA LEU A 261 13.46 -2.02 -0.20
C LEU A 261 13.81 -3.16 -1.17
N LYS A 262 12.83 -3.96 -1.60
CA LYS A 262 13.05 -5.10 -2.51
C LYS A 262 13.86 -4.71 -3.74
N ASP A 263 13.50 -3.62 -4.41
CA ASP A 263 14.21 -3.17 -5.61
C ASP A 263 15.65 -2.73 -5.32
N SER A 264 15.91 -2.24 -4.11
CA SER A 264 17.25 -1.85 -3.65
C SER A 264 18.14 -3.04 -3.33
N LEU A 265 17.55 -4.20 -3.02
CA LEU A 265 18.22 -5.40 -2.54
C LEU A 265 18.05 -6.53 -3.55
N GLY A 266 18.91 -6.59 -4.56
CA GLY A 266 18.87 -7.62 -5.63
C GLY A 266 17.98 -7.25 -6.83
N GLY A 267 17.44 -6.03 -6.89
CA GLY A 267 16.55 -5.57 -7.96
C GLY A 267 17.16 -4.50 -8.87
N ASN A 268 16.27 -3.72 -9.51
CA ASN A 268 16.62 -2.59 -10.38
C ASN A 268 16.94 -1.34 -9.55
N CYS A 269 18.15 -1.30 -8.98
CA CYS A 269 18.65 -0.15 -8.22
C CYS A 269 20.17 -0.22 -8.06
N LYS A 270 20.84 0.93 -8.05
CA LYS A 270 22.21 1.07 -7.57
C LYS A 270 22.21 1.33 -6.07
N LEU A 271 22.69 0.37 -5.30
CA LEU A 271 22.70 0.45 -3.84
C LEU A 271 24.05 0.99 -3.33
N THR A 272 23.95 1.96 -2.45
CA THR A 272 25.05 2.46 -1.62
C THR A 272 24.69 2.29 -0.15
N VAL A 273 25.61 1.75 0.65
CA VAL A 273 25.44 1.56 2.10
C VAL A 273 26.55 2.30 2.83
N ILE A 274 26.20 3.21 3.72
CA ILE A 274 27.10 3.84 4.68
C ILE A 274 26.84 3.27 6.07
N GLY A 275 27.81 2.54 6.60
CA GLY A 275 27.79 2.07 7.98
C GLY A 275 28.38 3.12 8.91
N ASN A 276 27.61 3.51 9.91
CA ASN A 276 28.00 4.45 10.95
C ASN A 276 28.37 3.66 12.21
N VAL A 277 29.58 3.87 12.74
CA VAL A 277 30.07 3.16 13.93
C VAL A 277 30.58 4.12 15.00
N SER A 278 30.33 3.78 16.27
CA SER A 278 31.07 4.26 17.43
C SER A 278 32.03 3.15 17.83
N LEU A 279 33.32 3.45 18.00
CA LEU A 279 34.31 2.46 18.45
C LEU A 279 34.23 2.17 19.97
N GLU A 280 33.21 2.70 20.67
CA GLU A 280 32.95 2.39 22.08
C GLU A 280 32.38 0.98 22.26
N SER A 281 31.54 0.53 21.32
CA SER A 281 30.98 -0.83 21.32
C SER A 281 31.61 -1.66 20.23
N ARG A 282 32.53 -2.53 20.64
CA ARG A 282 33.27 -3.41 19.72
C ARG A 282 32.35 -4.38 18.99
N SER A 283 31.41 -5.01 19.70
CA SER A 283 30.45 -5.96 19.11
C SER A 283 29.60 -5.30 18.03
N ASP A 284 29.09 -4.09 18.28
CA ASP A 284 28.22 -3.39 17.34
C ASP A 284 28.99 -2.86 16.13
N THR A 285 30.24 -2.44 16.35
CA THR A 285 31.18 -2.07 15.28
C THR A 285 31.41 -3.26 14.35
N VAL A 286 31.77 -4.43 14.89
CA VAL A 286 31.99 -5.66 14.11
C VAL A 286 30.71 -6.11 13.40
N ASN A 287 29.55 -6.04 14.05
CA ASN A 287 28.26 -6.35 13.44
C ASN A 287 27.96 -5.45 12.24
N THR A 288 28.20 -4.15 12.37
CA THR A 288 28.01 -3.17 11.29
C THR A 288 28.97 -3.42 10.13
N MET A 289 30.24 -3.72 10.41
CA MET A 289 31.21 -4.05 9.38
C MET A 289 30.87 -5.36 8.64
N ASN A 290 30.43 -6.40 9.36
CA ASN A 290 29.96 -7.64 8.74
C ASN A 290 28.74 -7.41 7.85
N PHE A 291 27.78 -6.58 8.29
CA PHE A 291 26.63 -6.19 7.48
C PHE A 291 27.05 -5.54 6.17
N LEU A 292 28.01 -4.60 6.22
CA LEU A 292 28.59 -3.95 5.04
C LEU A 292 29.27 -4.97 4.12
N GLN A 293 30.11 -5.86 4.66
CA GLN A 293 30.80 -6.88 3.84
C GLN A 293 29.81 -7.77 3.09
N ARG A 294 28.73 -8.21 3.76
CA ARG A 294 27.68 -8.99 3.09
C ARG A 294 26.91 -8.18 2.07
N SER A 295 26.57 -6.93 2.39
CA SER A 295 25.89 -6.02 1.47
C SER A 295 26.69 -5.83 0.17
N LYS A 296 28.02 -5.73 0.27
CA LYS A 296 28.94 -5.61 -0.87
C LYS A 296 28.82 -6.77 -1.87
N MET A 297 28.45 -7.97 -1.39
CA MET A 297 28.33 -9.18 -2.20
C MET A 297 26.99 -9.31 -2.93
N ILE A 298 26.01 -8.45 -2.62
CA ILE A 298 24.72 -8.46 -3.31
C ILE A 298 24.92 -8.01 -4.76
N ARG A 299 24.23 -8.69 -5.67
CA ARG A 299 24.23 -8.36 -7.09
C ARG A 299 22.91 -7.69 -7.47
N ASN A 300 22.97 -6.43 -7.88
CA ASN A 300 21.81 -5.71 -8.40
C ASN A 300 21.83 -5.66 -9.93
N LEU A 301 20.65 -5.71 -10.54
CA LEU A 301 20.45 -5.57 -11.99
C LEU A 301 19.92 -4.17 -12.30
N ALA A 302 20.74 -3.15 -12.04
CA ALA A 302 20.36 -1.77 -12.27
C ALA A 302 20.29 -1.46 -13.77
N VAL A 303 19.15 -0.91 -14.22
CA VAL A 303 18.92 -0.47 -15.60
C VAL A 303 18.57 1.02 -15.64
N VAL A 304 18.89 1.67 -16.75
CA VAL A 304 18.45 3.05 -16.99
C VAL A 304 16.97 3.03 -17.30
N ASN A 305 16.16 3.75 -16.52
CA ASN A 305 14.74 3.87 -16.78
C ASN A 305 14.52 5.05 -17.74
N SER A 306 14.41 4.73 -19.03
CA SER A 306 14.12 5.68 -20.10
C SER A 306 12.88 5.28 -20.87
N ASP A 307 12.10 6.27 -21.28
CA ASP A 307 10.96 6.11 -22.16
C ASP A 307 11.22 6.90 -23.45
N VAL A 308 11.14 6.20 -24.59
CA VAL A 308 11.34 6.77 -25.92
C VAL A 308 9.98 7.28 -26.39
N ASN A 309 9.88 8.56 -26.75
CA ASN A 309 8.65 9.19 -27.26
C ASN A 309 7.41 9.14 -26.33
N GLY A 310 7.55 8.74 -25.06
CA GLY A 310 6.42 8.71 -24.12
C GLY A 310 5.50 7.49 -24.30
N GLU A 311 5.91 6.48 -25.07
CA GLU A 311 5.11 5.28 -25.34
C GLU A 311 4.78 4.52 -24.05
N LEU A 312 5.73 4.42 -23.12
CA LEU A 312 5.49 3.75 -21.85
C LEU A 312 4.50 4.52 -20.98
N GLU A 313 4.60 5.86 -20.95
CA GLU A 313 3.62 6.68 -20.22
C GLU A 313 2.23 6.64 -20.85
N GLU A 314 2.12 6.58 -22.18
CA GLU A 314 0.84 6.39 -22.88
C GLU A 314 0.23 5.02 -22.54
N VAL A 315 1.04 3.96 -22.57
CA VAL A 315 0.60 2.60 -22.21
C VAL A 315 0.17 2.53 -20.74
N LYS A 316 0.93 3.14 -19.81
CA LYS A 316 0.55 3.22 -18.40
C LYS A 316 -0.77 3.96 -18.19
N SER A 317 -0.98 5.05 -18.93
CA SER A 317 -2.21 5.83 -18.87
C SER A 317 -3.41 5.01 -19.34
N LYS A 318 -3.26 4.28 -20.46
CA LYS A 318 -4.27 3.35 -20.96
C LYS A 318 -4.56 2.21 -19.98
N LEU A 319 -3.52 1.62 -19.37
CA LEU A 319 -3.65 0.57 -18.37
C LEU A 319 -4.45 1.04 -17.15
N LYS A 320 -4.16 2.24 -16.63
CA LYS A 320 -4.94 2.83 -15.52
C LYS A 320 -6.40 3.06 -15.89
N ALA A 321 -6.66 3.57 -17.09
CA ALA A 321 -8.03 3.78 -17.56
C ALA A 321 -8.80 2.45 -17.68
N LEU A 322 -8.17 1.44 -18.28
CA LEU A 322 -8.74 0.10 -18.43
C LEU A 322 -8.94 -0.61 -17.08
N ASP A 323 -8.04 -0.42 -16.11
CA ASP A 323 -8.20 -1.03 -14.78
C ASP A 323 -9.33 -0.37 -13.99
N SER A 324 -9.48 0.96 -14.09
CA SER A 324 -10.63 1.68 -13.54
C SER A 324 -11.95 1.23 -14.17
N GLU A 325 -11.98 1.05 -15.50
CA GLU A 325 -13.14 0.52 -16.21
C GLU A 325 -13.45 -0.92 -15.77
N ASN A 326 -12.45 -1.79 -15.66
CA ASN A 326 -12.62 -3.16 -15.17
C ASN A 326 -13.17 -3.21 -13.75
N GLN A 327 -12.70 -2.35 -12.85
CA GLN A 327 -13.24 -2.28 -11.49
C GLN A 327 -14.71 -1.84 -11.48
N SER A 328 -15.06 -0.85 -12.31
CA SER A 328 -16.45 -0.41 -12.48
C SER A 328 -17.36 -1.52 -13.03
N LEU A 329 -16.90 -2.24 -14.06
CA LEU A 329 -17.63 -3.37 -14.65
C LEU A 329 -17.81 -4.50 -13.64
N LYS A 330 -16.77 -4.85 -12.88
CA LYS A 330 -16.87 -5.86 -11.81
C LYS A 330 -17.89 -5.46 -10.74
N ALA A 331 -17.91 -4.20 -10.33
CA ALA A 331 -18.90 -3.70 -9.37
C ALA A 331 -20.33 -3.78 -9.94
N ARG A 332 -20.53 -3.44 -11.22
CA ARG A 332 -21.83 -3.59 -11.90
C ARG A 332 -22.29 -5.04 -12.00
N ILE A 333 -21.38 -5.97 -12.34
CA ILE A 333 -21.69 -7.40 -12.38
C ILE A 333 -22.13 -7.88 -10.99
N ALA A 334 -21.41 -7.52 -9.92
CA ALA A 334 -21.78 -7.91 -8.55
C ALA A 334 -23.18 -7.38 -8.14
N LEU A 335 -23.54 -6.17 -8.56
CA LEU A 335 -24.88 -5.62 -8.34
C LEU A 335 -25.95 -6.41 -9.11
N MET A 336 -25.71 -6.73 -10.38
CA MET A 336 -26.63 -7.54 -11.19
C MET A 336 -26.81 -8.95 -10.61
N ASP A 337 -25.73 -9.60 -10.15
CA ASP A 337 -25.81 -10.91 -9.51
C ASP A 337 -26.67 -10.87 -8.24
N THR A 338 -26.59 -9.78 -7.47
CA THR A 338 -27.42 -9.58 -6.27
C THR A 338 -28.88 -9.42 -6.64
N GLN A 339 -29.20 -8.64 -7.68
CA GLN A 339 -30.57 -8.47 -8.18
C GLN A 339 -31.14 -9.79 -8.73
N MET A 340 -30.35 -10.55 -9.48
CA MET A 340 -30.76 -11.87 -9.96
C MET A 340 -31.04 -12.85 -8.81
N GLN A 341 -30.26 -12.81 -7.73
CA GLN A 341 -30.53 -13.62 -6.54
C GLN A 341 -31.81 -13.20 -5.81
N GLU A 342 -32.12 -11.90 -5.77
CA GLU A 342 -33.39 -11.42 -5.21
C GLU A 342 -34.58 -11.86 -6.07
N GLU A 343 -34.53 -11.71 -7.39
CA GLU A 343 -35.58 -12.19 -8.30
C GLU A 343 -35.77 -13.71 -8.22
N SER A 344 -34.68 -14.47 -8.11
CA SER A 344 -34.72 -15.93 -7.98
C SER A 344 -35.34 -16.40 -6.65
N LYS A 345 -35.39 -15.56 -5.61
CA LYS A 345 -36.10 -15.87 -4.35
C LYS A 345 -37.62 -15.69 -4.47
N VAL A 346 -38.09 -14.86 -5.40
CA VAL A 346 -39.53 -14.63 -5.60
C VAL A 346 -40.15 -15.66 -6.55
N LEU A 347 -39.36 -16.23 -7.48
CA LEU A 347 -39.79 -17.26 -8.43
C LEU A 347 -40.53 -18.47 -7.78
N PRO A 348 -40.08 -19.05 -6.66
CA PRO A 348 -40.77 -20.15 -6.00
C PRO A 348 -42.17 -19.79 -5.50
N SER A 349 -42.38 -18.55 -5.03
CA SER A 349 -43.70 -18.07 -4.60
C SER A 349 -44.65 -17.98 -5.79
N TYR A 350 -44.20 -17.38 -6.90
CA TYR A 350 -45.01 -17.32 -8.12
C TYR A 350 -45.33 -18.72 -8.67
N HIS A 351 -44.38 -19.65 -8.60
CA HIS A 351 -44.63 -21.03 -9.03
C HIS A 351 -45.69 -21.72 -8.14
N TYR A 352 -45.66 -21.47 -6.82
CA TYR A 352 -46.67 -21.96 -5.90
C TYR A 352 -48.06 -21.36 -6.20
N ASP A 353 -48.14 -20.05 -6.43
CA ASP A 353 -49.39 -19.36 -6.74
C ASP A 353 -49.99 -19.83 -8.08
N VAL A 354 -49.17 -19.98 -9.11
CA VAL A 354 -49.60 -20.51 -10.42
C VAL A 354 -50.08 -21.95 -10.29
N LYS A 355 -49.39 -22.79 -9.51
CA LYS A 355 -49.82 -24.18 -9.27
C LYS A 355 -51.17 -24.22 -8.55
N ARG A 356 -51.33 -23.44 -7.47
CA ARG A 356 -52.59 -23.33 -6.73
C ARG A 356 -53.74 -22.85 -7.61
N MET A 357 -53.48 -21.88 -8.50
CA MET A 357 -54.49 -21.38 -9.43
C MET A 357 -54.87 -22.42 -10.47
N LYS A 358 -53.91 -23.23 -10.94
CA LYS A 358 -54.16 -24.35 -11.85
C LYS A 358 -55.01 -25.43 -11.18
N ASP A 359 -54.67 -25.83 -9.96
CA ASP A 359 -55.42 -26.84 -9.20
C ASP A 359 -56.88 -26.39 -8.99
N ALA A 360 -57.10 -25.10 -8.67
CA ALA A 360 -58.45 -24.53 -8.55
C ALA A 360 -59.23 -24.51 -9.87
N ILE A 361 -58.57 -24.28 -11.01
CA ILE A 361 -59.20 -24.34 -12.33
C ILE A 361 -59.61 -25.78 -12.65
N ASP A 362 -58.75 -26.76 -12.35
CA ASP A 362 -59.03 -28.18 -12.59
C ASP A 362 -60.24 -28.64 -11.74
N ASP A 363 -60.33 -28.21 -10.48
CA ASP A 363 -61.49 -28.49 -9.62
C ASP A 363 -62.80 -27.90 -10.18
N VAL A 364 -62.78 -26.64 -10.64
CA VAL A 364 -63.94 -26.00 -11.26
C VAL A 364 -64.36 -26.75 -12.53
N MET A 365 -63.40 -27.15 -13.37
CA MET A 365 -63.67 -27.93 -14.57
C MET A 365 -64.31 -29.28 -14.26
N ASN A 366 -63.81 -30.00 -13.25
CA ASN A 366 -64.38 -31.27 -12.83
C ASN A 366 -65.82 -31.09 -12.33
N THR A 367 -66.07 -30.06 -11.52
CA THR A 367 -67.42 -29.73 -11.03
C THR A 367 -68.37 -29.41 -12.19
N LEU A 368 -67.87 -28.70 -13.22
CA LEU A 368 -68.65 -28.38 -14.42
C LEU A 368 -69.05 -29.65 -15.19
N LEU A 369 -68.12 -30.60 -15.35
CA LEU A 369 -68.37 -31.88 -16.00
C LEU A 369 -69.40 -32.73 -15.24
N GLU A 370 -69.33 -32.74 -13.90
CA GLU A 370 -70.32 -33.40 -13.06
C GLU A 370 -71.71 -32.76 -13.19
N LEU A 371 -71.78 -31.42 -13.18
CA LEU A 371 -73.02 -30.67 -13.40
C LEU A 371 -73.61 -30.95 -14.79
N GLU A 372 -72.81 -31.00 -15.84
CA GLU A 372 -73.26 -31.37 -17.19
C GLU A 372 -73.82 -32.80 -17.22
N ALA A 373 -73.17 -33.74 -16.54
CA ALA A 373 -73.64 -35.13 -16.47
C ALA A 373 -74.97 -35.27 -15.72
N VAL A 374 -75.17 -34.51 -14.64
CA VAL A 374 -76.44 -34.44 -13.91
C VAL A 374 -77.53 -33.80 -14.76
N THR A 375 -77.19 -32.72 -15.48
CA THR A 375 -78.11 -31.99 -16.36
C THR A 375 -78.64 -32.88 -17.49
N ARG A 376 -77.79 -33.73 -18.08
CA ARG A 376 -78.20 -34.69 -19.14
C ARG A 376 -79.15 -35.79 -18.67
N LYS A 377 -79.22 -36.08 -17.36
CA LYS A 377 -80.06 -37.13 -16.78
C LYS A 377 -81.39 -36.61 -16.23
N MET A 378 -81.62 -35.30 -16.25
CA MET A 378 -82.82 -34.68 -15.70
C MET A 378 -83.99 -34.71 -16.71
N PRO A 379 -85.19 -35.18 -16.34
CA PRO A 379 -86.38 -35.07 -17.18
C PRO A 379 -86.76 -33.59 -17.41
N SER A 380 -87.20 -33.25 -18.62
CA SER A 380 -87.44 -31.86 -19.05
C SER A 380 -88.34 -31.03 -18.12
N ALA A 381 -89.33 -31.66 -17.47
CA ALA A 381 -90.25 -31.00 -16.55
C ALA A 381 -89.63 -30.62 -15.17
N GLU A 382 -88.61 -31.35 -14.70
CA GLU A 382 -87.88 -31.02 -13.46
C GLU A 382 -86.75 -30.01 -13.70
N PHE A 383 -86.16 -30.04 -14.89
CA PHE A 383 -85.13 -29.09 -15.31
C PHE A 383 -85.64 -27.65 -15.31
N ASP A 384 -86.85 -27.40 -15.85
CA ASP A 384 -87.44 -26.07 -15.88
C ASP A 384 -87.81 -25.53 -14.49
N LYS A 385 -88.21 -26.42 -13.57
CA LYS A 385 -88.54 -26.06 -12.18
C LYS A 385 -87.27 -25.69 -11.40
N SER A 386 -86.21 -26.48 -11.54
CA SER A 386 -84.89 -26.23 -10.95
C SER A 386 -84.21 -24.99 -11.55
N ARG A 387 -84.34 -24.77 -12.87
CA ARG A 387 -83.84 -23.57 -13.56
C ARG A 387 -84.52 -22.29 -13.08
N LYS A 388 -85.84 -22.32 -12.88
CA LYS A 388 -86.59 -21.18 -12.33
C LYS A 388 -86.20 -20.89 -10.88
N LEU A 389 -85.93 -21.92 -10.08
CA LEU A 389 -85.42 -21.77 -8.71
C LEU A 389 -83.99 -21.20 -8.67
N LEU A 390 -83.11 -21.67 -9.56
CA LEU A 390 -81.74 -21.17 -9.72
C LEU A 390 -81.70 -19.71 -10.20
N LEU A 391 -82.57 -19.32 -11.13
CA LEU A 391 -82.72 -17.93 -11.56
C LEU A 391 -83.20 -17.04 -10.41
N ASN A 392 -84.16 -17.50 -9.60
CA ASN A 392 -84.61 -16.77 -8.42
C ASN A 392 -83.50 -16.64 -7.35
N ILE A 393 -82.71 -17.70 -7.14
CA ILE A 393 -81.54 -17.67 -6.24
C ILE A 393 -80.48 -16.71 -6.79
N HIS A 394 -80.24 -16.72 -8.10
CA HIS A 394 -79.29 -15.83 -8.74
C HIS A 394 -79.74 -14.36 -8.66
N GLU A 395 -81.02 -14.05 -8.85
CA GLU A 395 -81.57 -12.71 -8.63
C GLU A 395 -81.47 -12.28 -7.16
N CYS A 396 -81.67 -13.22 -6.22
CA CYS A 396 -81.46 -12.97 -4.79
C CYS A 396 -79.98 -12.63 -4.49
N PHE A 397 -79.03 -13.41 -5.00
CA PHE A 397 -77.59 -13.14 -4.85
C PHE A 397 -77.14 -11.86 -5.57
N ALA A 398 -77.71 -11.56 -6.73
CA ALA A 398 -77.43 -10.32 -7.46
C ALA A 398 -77.93 -9.08 -6.70
N SER A 399 -79.10 -9.17 -6.04
CA SER A 399 -79.59 -8.10 -5.16
C SER A 399 -78.75 -7.94 -3.89
N MET A 400 -78.22 -9.03 -3.33
CA MET A 400 -77.30 -8.99 -2.19
C MET A 400 -75.94 -8.35 -2.55
N HIS A 401 -75.33 -8.74 -3.67
CA HIS A 401 -74.08 -8.11 -4.15
C HIS A 401 -74.27 -6.67 -4.63
N GLY A 402 -75.45 -6.30 -5.10
CA GLY A 402 -75.81 -4.90 -5.35
C GLY A 402 -75.81 -4.07 -4.07
N SER A 403 -76.35 -4.61 -2.98
CA SER A 403 -76.36 -3.93 -1.66
C SER A 403 -74.97 -3.85 -0.99
N GLU A 404 -74.09 -4.83 -1.21
CA GLU A 404 -72.69 -4.78 -0.74
C GLU A 404 -71.87 -3.74 -1.51
N ARG A 405 -72.04 -3.63 -2.83
CA ARG A 405 -71.35 -2.61 -3.64
C ARG A 405 -71.79 -1.18 -3.30
N GLU A 406 -73.08 -0.95 -3.03
CA GLU A 406 -73.56 0.35 -2.57
C GLU A 406 -73.07 0.70 -1.15
N GLY A 407 -72.90 -0.30 -0.28
CA GLY A 407 -72.30 -0.15 1.06
C GLY A 407 -70.80 0.17 1.02
N GLU A 408 -70.03 -0.50 0.15
CA GLU A 408 -68.60 -0.25 -0.03
C GLU A 408 -68.32 1.10 -0.71
N GLU A 409 -69.10 1.50 -1.72
CA GLU A 409 -68.97 2.84 -2.33
C GLU A 409 -69.34 3.97 -1.36
N SER A 410 -70.36 3.77 -0.51
CA SER A 410 -70.74 4.74 0.52
C SER A 410 -69.72 4.86 1.64
N SER A 411 -69.06 3.75 2.02
CA SER A 411 -67.96 3.70 2.98
C SER A 411 -66.69 4.38 2.45
N MET A 412 -66.33 4.13 1.17
CA MET A 412 -65.20 4.80 0.53
C MET A 412 -65.44 6.30 0.32
N LYS A 413 -66.66 6.73 0.00
CA LYS A 413 -67.00 8.17 -0.10
C LYS A 413 -66.95 8.88 1.25
N ARG A 414 -67.36 8.25 2.36
CA ARG A 414 -67.24 8.82 3.71
C ARG A 414 -65.78 8.95 4.17
N LYS A 415 -64.92 7.96 3.89
CA LYS A 415 -63.48 8.05 4.17
C LYS A 415 -62.79 9.18 3.39
N ARG A 416 -63.13 9.37 2.11
CA ARG A 416 -62.56 10.44 1.27
C ARG A 416 -63.02 11.86 1.63
N MET A 417 -64.13 12.04 2.34
CA MET A 417 -64.55 13.36 2.84
C MET A 417 -63.95 13.71 4.20
N GLY A 418 -63.58 12.73 5.03
CA GLY A 418 -62.93 12.98 6.33
C GLY A 418 -61.46 13.40 6.23
N GLU A 419 -60.74 12.94 5.21
CA GLU A 419 -59.31 13.27 4.99
C GLU A 419 -59.07 14.63 4.29
N ARG A 420 -60.09 15.48 4.15
CA ARG A 420 -59.99 16.82 3.54
C ARG A 420 -60.15 17.98 4.53
N GLU A 421 -60.31 17.70 5.82
CA GLU A 421 -60.47 18.73 6.87
C GLU A 421 -59.40 18.71 7.99
N GLU A 422 -58.28 18.01 7.81
CA GLU A 422 -57.03 18.19 8.58
C GLU A 422 -55.87 18.46 7.61
#